data_AF-A0A4R6KTM1-F1
#
_entry.id   AF-A0A4R6KTM1-F1
#
_cell.length_a   1.000
_cell.length_b   1.000
_cell.length_c   1.000
_cell.angle_alpha   90.00
_cell.angle_beta   90.00
_cell.angle_gamma   90.00
#
_symmetry.space_group_name_H-M   'P 1'
#
loop_
_entity.id
_entity.type
_entity.pdbx_description
1 polymer ?
#
loop_
_entity_poly.entity_id
_entity_poly.type
_entity_poly.pdbx_seq_one_letter_code
_entity_poly.pdbx_strand_id
1 'polypeptide(L)' 'MKTQGIEGGKKYGLGLAWRDTPCGIRIYGNDGDALAYQAWSFATEDGRRQVTVAVTPDLLRGDADKAVDAFVDKAICG' A
#
# COMPACT_ATOMS: atom_id res chain seq x y z
N MET A 1 -7.73 8.39 -23.25
CA MET A 1 -6.76 7.80 -22.30
C MET A 1 -7.57 7.02 -21.28
N LYS A 2 -7.39 5.69 -21.16
CA LYS A 2 -8.20 4.91 -20.22
C LYS A 2 -7.73 5.23 -18.79
N THR A 3 -8.63 5.74 -17.96
CA THR A 3 -8.37 5.95 -16.53
C THR A 3 -8.20 4.60 -15.89
N GLN A 4 -7.07 4.37 -15.22
CA GLN A 4 -6.83 3.12 -14.50
C GLN A 4 -7.74 3.08 -13.28
N GLY A 5 -8.67 2.14 -13.27
CA GLY A 5 -9.63 1.95 -12.20
C GLY A 5 -9.04 1.02 -11.14
N ILE A 6 -8.44 1.60 -10.11
CA ILE A 6 -8.31 0.92 -8.82
C ILE A 6 -9.09 1.74 -7.80
N GLU A 7 -9.71 1.03 -6.87
CA GLU A 7 -10.43 1.63 -5.75
C GLU A 7 -9.50 2.52 -4.91
N GLY A 8 -10.04 3.61 -4.34
CA GLY A 8 -9.29 4.50 -3.45
C GLY A 8 -8.29 5.45 -4.13
N GLY A 9 -8.35 5.65 -5.45
CA GLY A 9 -7.51 6.62 -6.17
C GLY A 9 -6.07 6.16 -6.39
N LYS A 10 -5.78 4.88 -6.10
CA LYS A 10 -4.51 4.22 -6.42
C LYS A 10 -4.38 4.10 -7.95
N LYS A 11 -3.19 4.36 -8.49
CA LYS A 11 -2.85 4.21 -9.92
C LYS A 11 -1.97 2.97 -10.11
N TYR A 12 -2.01 2.31 -11.27
CA TYR A 12 -1.37 1.01 -11.48
C TYR A 12 -0.57 0.88 -12.78
N GLY A 13 0.69 0.50 -12.70
CA GLY A 13 1.57 0.37 -13.85
C GLY A 13 1.75 -1.08 -14.27
N LEU A 14 2.98 -1.41 -14.65
CA LEU A 14 3.43 -2.77 -14.93
C LEU A 14 3.68 -3.53 -13.60
N GLY A 15 2.61 -3.83 -12.86
CA GLY A 15 2.71 -4.55 -11.58
C GLY A 15 3.12 -3.67 -10.38
N LEU A 16 2.97 -2.35 -10.51
CA LEU A 16 3.37 -1.37 -9.51
C LEU A 16 2.23 -0.39 -9.25
N ALA A 17 1.71 -0.38 -8.04
CA ALA A 17 0.76 0.62 -7.56
C ALA A 17 1.49 1.89 -7.11
N TRP A 18 0.82 3.04 -7.23
CA TRP A 18 1.26 4.27 -6.57
C TRP A 18 0.10 5.14 -6.11
N ARG A 19 0.37 5.89 -5.05
CA ARG A 19 -0.56 6.88 -4.48
C ARG A 19 0.20 8.02 -3.82
N ASP A 20 -0.46 9.16 -3.70
CA ASP A 20 0.03 10.28 -2.90
C ASP A 20 -0.52 10.10 -1.47
N THR A 21 0.38 10.15 -0.47
CA THR A 21 0.01 10.11 0.96
C THR A 21 -0.66 11.41 1.39
N PRO A 22 -1.34 11.46 2.56
CA PRO A 22 -1.96 12.69 3.05
C PRO A 22 -0.99 13.88 3.23
N CYS A 23 0.32 13.62 3.44
CA CYS A 23 1.36 14.64 3.51
C CYS A 23 1.96 15.03 2.14
N GLY A 24 1.37 14.56 1.03
CA GLY A 24 1.78 14.94 -0.34
C GLY A 24 2.99 14.17 -0.88
N ILE A 25 3.46 13.13 -0.18
CA ILE A 25 4.58 12.29 -0.65
C ILE A 25 4.02 11.16 -1.50
N ARG A 26 4.54 10.98 -2.72
CA ARG A 26 4.21 9.83 -3.58
C ARG A 26 4.98 8.59 -3.13
N ILE A 27 4.25 7.49 -3.01
CA ILE A 27 4.81 6.16 -2.74
C ILE A 27 4.45 5.17 -3.84
N TYR A 28 5.36 4.24 -4.09
CA TYR A 28 5.26 3.19 -5.10
C TYR A 28 5.44 1.84 -4.43
N GLY A 29 4.69 0.84 -4.87
CA GLY A 29 4.74 -0.47 -4.23
C GLY A 29 3.70 -1.43 -4.74
N ASN A 30 3.45 -2.47 -3.98
CA ASN A 30 2.33 -3.36 -4.22
C ASN A 30 1.91 -4.04 -2.92
N ASP A 31 0.73 -4.62 -2.95
CA ASP A 31 0.27 -5.56 -1.95
C ASP A 31 0.13 -6.97 -2.56
N GLY A 32 -0.10 -7.95 -1.68
CA GLY A 32 -0.24 -9.33 -2.09
C GLY A 32 -0.85 -10.16 -0.98
N ASP A 33 -1.88 -10.90 -1.36
CA ASP A 33 -2.62 -11.80 -0.49
C ASP A 33 -2.32 -13.26 -0.83
N ALA A 34 -1.87 -13.99 0.17
CA ALA A 34 -1.79 -15.44 0.18
C ALA A 34 -2.58 -15.98 1.38
N LEU A 35 -3.00 -17.25 1.32
CA LEU A 35 -3.90 -17.85 2.31
C LEU A 35 -3.48 -17.63 3.78
N ALA A 36 -2.17 -17.62 4.07
CA ALA A 36 -1.67 -17.47 5.44
C ALA A 36 -0.99 -16.12 5.68
N TYR A 37 -0.78 -15.30 4.65
CA TYR A 37 0.01 -14.07 4.73
C TYR A 37 -0.53 -13.01 3.78
N GLN A 38 -0.67 -11.81 4.29
CA GLN A 38 -0.85 -10.61 3.48
C GLN A 38 0.36 -9.71 3.68
N ALA A 39 0.79 -9.05 2.62
CA ALA A 39 1.92 -8.15 2.66
C ALA A 39 1.66 -6.88 1.86
N TRP A 40 2.18 -5.77 2.37
CA TRP A 40 2.22 -4.47 1.70
C TRP A 40 3.67 -3.99 1.72
N SER A 41 4.19 -3.54 0.60
CA SER A 41 5.54 -2.99 0.52
C SER A 41 5.55 -1.75 -0.34
N PHE A 42 5.90 -0.61 0.26
CA PHE A 42 5.91 0.69 -0.38
C PHE A 42 7.21 1.46 -0.11
N ALA A 43 7.63 2.24 -1.09
CA ALA A 43 8.82 3.09 -1.03
C ALA A 43 8.54 4.48 -1.62
N THR A 44 9.27 5.49 -1.14
CA THR A 44 9.33 6.80 -1.81
C THR A 44 10.04 6.71 -3.16
N GLU A 45 9.79 7.67 -4.06
CA GLU A 45 10.38 7.70 -5.40
C GLU A 45 11.92 7.60 -5.39
N ASP A 46 12.54 8.24 -4.42
CA ASP A 46 14.00 8.24 -4.21
C ASP A 46 14.52 7.01 -3.45
N GLY A 47 13.62 6.11 -3.02
CA GLY A 47 13.91 4.91 -2.27
C GLY A 47 14.42 5.11 -0.83
N ARG A 48 14.51 6.36 -0.33
CA ARG A 48 15.12 6.67 0.98
C ARG A 48 14.22 6.34 2.17
N ARG A 49 12.91 6.25 1.97
CA ARG A 49 11.96 5.75 2.98
C ARG A 49 11.20 4.57 2.41
N GLN A 50 11.12 3.49 3.18
CA GLN A 50 10.46 2.26 2.80
C GLN A 50 9.69 1.72 4.01
N VAL A 51 8.55 1.09 3.75
CA VAL A 51 7.75 0.40 4.75
C VAL A 51 7.27 -0.91 4.15
N THR A 52 7.49 -2.00 4.90
CA THR A 52 6.93 -3.31 4.59
C THR A 52 6.15 -3.78 5.80
N VAL A 53 4.89 -4.15 5.58
CA VAL A 53 4.01 -4.75 6.59
C VAL A 53 3.67 -6.15 6.11
N ALA A 54 3.81 -7.13 7.00
CA ALA A 54 3.39 -8.50 6.76
C ALA A 54 2.58 -8.99 7.96
N VAL A 55 1.43 -9.58 7.70
CA VAL A 55 0.50 -10.05 8.74
C VAL A 55 0.03 -11.46 8.40
N THR A 56 -0.33 -12.21 9.44
CA THR A 56 -1.13 -13.42 9.32
C THR A 56 -2.58 -13.05 9.65
N PRO A 57 -3.46 -12.90 8.64
CA PRO A 57 -4.79 -12.33 8.86
C PRO A 57 -5.77 -13.33 9.49
N ASP A 58 -6.74 -12.81 10.26
CA ASP A 58 -7.98 -13.53 10.54
C ASP A 58 -8.94 -13.33 9.34
N LEU A 59 -8.87 -14.27 8.38
CA LEU A 59 -9.66 -14.23 7.14
C LEU A 59 -11.19 -14.25 7.35
N LEU A 60 -11.67 -14.58 8.55
CA LEU A 60 -13.11 -14.68 8.84
C LEU A 60 -13.69 -13.43 9.49
N ARG A 61 -12.85 -12.61 10.14
CA ARG A 61 -13.32 -11.53 11.02
C ARG A 61 -12.63 -10.19 10.83
N GLY A 62 -11.57 -10.12 10.03
CA GLY A 62 -10.77 -8.92 9.89
C GLY A 62 -10.46 -8.57 8.44
N ASP A 63 -10.50 -7.26 8.16
CA ASP A 63 -9.90 -6.64 6.99
C ASP A 63 -8.77 -5.73 7.50
N ALA A 64 -7.54 -6.02 7.08
CA ALA A 64 -6.35 -5.29 7.52
C ALA A 64 -6.09 -4.02 6.70
N ASP A 65 -6.72 -3.85 5.53
CA ASP A 65 -6.35 -2.85 4.53
C ASP A 65 -6.33 -1.44 5.12
N LYS A 66 -7.41 -1.05 5.81
CA LYS A 66 -7.53 0.30 6.40
C LYS A 66 -6.49 0.55 7.49
N ALA A 67 -6.21 -0.46 8.31
CA ALA A 67 -5.24 -0.34 9.39
C ALA A 67 -3.81 -0.24 8.83
N VAL A 68 -3.51 -1.02 7.79
CA VAL A 68 -2.22 -0.98 7.11
C VAL A 68 -2.04 0.31 6.34
N ASP A 69 -3.04 0.79 5.59
CA ASP A 69 -2.96 2.07 4.88
C ASP A 69 -2.70 3.24 5.85
N ALA A 70 -3.37 3.26 7.01
CA ALA A 70 -3.11 4.24 8.06
C ALA A 70 -1.70 4.13 8.66
N PHE A 71 -1.19 2.91 8.84
CA PHE A 71 0.18 2.70 9.31
C PHE A 71 1.23 3.13 8.29
N VAL A 72 1.03 2.80 7.00
CA VAL A 72 1.90 3.23 5.90
C VAL A 72 1.96 4.74 5.84
N ASP A 73 0.81 5.43 5.93
CA ASP A 73 0.77 6.89 5.96
C ASP A 73 1.57 7.47 7.13
N LYS A 74 1.39 6.91 8.33
CA LYS A 74 2.15 7.31 9.52
C LYS A 74 3.66 7.08 9.35
N ALA A 75 4.05 5.91 8.84
CA ALA A 75 5.46 5.55 8.65
C ALA A 75 6.16 6.45 7.63
N ILE A 76 5.45 6.89 6.59
CA ILE A 76 5.99 7.77 5.55
C ILE A 76 5.98 9.23 5.99
N CYS A 77 4.91 9.72 6.61
CA CYS A 77 4.74 11.12 6.96
C CYS A 77 5.44 11.53 8.27
N GLY A 78 5.64 10.60 9.22
CA GLY A 78 6.20 10.87 10.55
C GLY A 78 5.14 11.01 11.63
#